data_AF-A0A9W3VHY6-F1
#
_entry.id   AF-A0A9W3VHY6-F1
#
_cell.length_a   1.000
_cell.length_b   1.000
_cell.length_c   1.000
_cell.angle_alpha   90.00
_cell.angle_beta   90.00
_cell.angle_gamma   90.00
#
_symmetry.space_group_name_H-M   'P 1'
#
loop_
_entity.id
_entity.type
_entity.pdbx_description
1 polymer ?
#
loop_
_entity_poly.entity_id
_entity_poly.type
_entity_poly.pdbx_seq_one_letter_code
_entity_poly.pdbx_strand_id
1 'polypeptide(L)'
;MEIQHNKRFILLKALECLIEEKRFEIDEIKERTESDYEIRKRTKEALGGVFSLEEVIQKDIEKVKREIKKIEDIKHDIDEGRNRLLLVPNYIQLCLTGK
;
A
#
# COMPACT_ATOMS: atom_id res chain seq x y z
N MET A 1 -23.79 20.85 -16.84
CA MET A 1 -22.93 19.67 -17.05
C MET A 1 -21.98 19.63 -15.86
N GLU A 2 -22.39 19.07 -14.71
CA GLU A 2 -21.79 19.54 -13.42
C GLU A 2 -21.69 18.49 -12.29
N ILE A 3 -21.82 17.19 -12.60
CA ILE A 3 -21.69 16.11 -11.59
C ILE A 3 -20.47 15.22 -11.83
N GLN A 4 -19.93 15.18 -13.06
CA GLN A 4 -18.79 14.30 -13.41
C GLN A 4 -17.45 14.77 -12.86
N HIS A 5 -17.27 16.07 -12.56
CA HIS A 5 -16.03 16.59 -11.97
C HIS A 5 -15.89 16.29 -10.46
N ASN A 6 -16.99 15.99 -9.76
CA ASN A 6 -16.93 15.83 -8.30
C ASN A 6 -16.44 14.43 -7.88
N LYS A 7 -16.94 13.36 -8.53
CA LYS A 7 -16.57 11.98 -8.17
C LYS A 7 -15.12 11.63 -8.48
N ARG A 8 -14.60 12.10 -9.62
CA ARG A 8 -13.20 11.89 -10.02
C ARG A 8 -12.25 12.61 -9.06
N PHE A 9 -12.56 13.85 -8.70
CA PHE A 9 -11.77 14.61 -7.73
C PHE A 9 -11.73 13.94 -6.36
N ILE A 10 -12.90 13.50 -5.85
CA ILE A 10 -12.98 12.77 -4.58
C ILE A 10 -12.14 11.48 -4.64
N LEU A 11 -12.22 10.73 -5.73
CA LEU A 11 -11.45 9.50 -5.90
C LEU A 11 -9.93 9.78 -5.93
N LEU A 12 -9.48 10.80 -6.65
CA LEU A 12 -8.07 11.20 -6.67
C LEU A 12 -7.58 11.60 -5.28
N LYS A 13 -8.37 12.38 -4.53
CA LYS A 13 -8.05 12.78 -3.16
C LYS A 13 -7.97 11.58 -2.22
N ALA A 14 -8.87 10.63 -2.37
CA ALA A 14 -8.86 9.45 -1.53
C ALA A 14 -7.71 8.49 -1.85
N LEU A 15 -7.29 8.40 -3.13
CA LEU A 15 -6.05 7.71 -3.51
C LEU A 15 -4.80 8.42 -2.96
N GLU A 16 -4.77 9.75 -2.90
CA GLU A 16 -3.71 10.51 -2.23
C GLU A 16 -3.63 10.17 -0.74
N CYS A 17 -4.77 10.16 -0.03
CA CYS A 17 -4.82 9.76 1.37
C CYS A 17 -4.28 8.34 1.57
N LEU A 18 -4.68 7.38 0.71
CA LEU A 18 -4.21 6.00 0.80
C LEU A 18 -2.69 5.88 0.56
N ILE A 19 -2.11 6.70 -0.32
CA ILE A 19 -0.66 6.76 -0.51
C ILE A 19 0.04 7.25 0.76
N GLU A 20 -0.49 8.30 1.40
CA GLU A 20 0.07 8.83 2.65
C GLU A 20 -0.04 7.83 3.81
N GLU A 21 -1.17 7.12 3.95
CA GLU A 21 -1.31 6.02 4.91
C GLU A 21 -0.25 4.94 4.69
N LYS A 22 0.01 4.57 3.43
CA LYS A 22 1.04 3.59 3.09
C LYS A 22 2.47 4.09 3.33
N ARG A 23 2.72 5.40 3.22
CA ARG A 23 3.99 6.01 3.61
C ARG A 23 4.18 5.95 5.12
N PHE A 24 3.12 6.21 5.88
CA PHE A 24 3.13 6.05 7.33
C PHE A 24 3.41 4.60 7.74
N GLU A 25 2.78 3.62 7.07
CA GLU A 25 3.07 2.19 7.28
C GLU A 25 4.57 1.86 7.09
N ILE A 26 5.24 2.49 6.11
CA ILE A 26 6.70 2.33 5.92
C ILE A 26 7.47 2.85 7.12
N ASP A 27 7.08 3.99 7.69
CA ASP A 27 7.75 4.56 8.85
C ASP A 27 7.52 3.69 10.10
N GLU A 28 6.31 3.16 10.29
CA GLU A 28 6.04 2.18 11.34
C GLU A 28 6.87 0.90 11.18
N ILE A 29 7.07 0.42 9.94
CA ILE A 29 7.92 -0.76 9.67
C ILE A 29 9.38 -0.50 10.07
N LYS A 30 9.90 0.72 9.88
CA LYS A 30 11.29 1.05 10.24
C LYS A 30 11.54 1.03 11.74
N GLU A 31 10.52 1.33 12.54
CA GLU A 31 10.59 1.32 14.00
C GLU A 31 10.43 -0.11 14.59
N ARG A 32 10.13 -1.11 13.75
CA ARG A 32 9.98 -2.50 14.21
C ARG A 32 11.31 -3.08 14.67
N THR A 33 11.18 -3.98 15.62
CA THR A 33 12.29 -4.68 16.25
C THR A 33 12.22 -6.17 15.96
N GLU A 34 13.21 -6.94 16.39
CA GLU A 34 13.16 -8.40 16.25
C GLU A 34 11.93 -9.02 16.93
N SER A 35 11.41 -8.42 18.01
CA SER A 35 10.24 -8.96 18.70
C SER A 35 8.99 -8.98 17.81
N ASP A 36 8.86 -8.00 16.91
CA ASP A 36 7.76 -7.93 15.93
C ASP A 36 7.84 -9.07 14.89
N TYR A 37 9.00 -9.71 14.79
CA TYR A 37 9.31 -10.75 13.81
C TYR A 37 9.60 -12.12 14.42
N GLU A 38 9.34 -12.33 15.72
CA GLU A 38 9.64 -13.58 16.45
C GLU A 38 9.17 -14.85 15.73
N ILE A 39 7.94 -14.85 15.20
CA ILE A 39 7.41 -16.00 14.47
C ILE A 39 8.22 -16.27 13.19
N ARG A 40 8.54 -15.23 12.42
CA ARG A 40 9.36 -15.34 11.20
C ARG A 40 10.79 -15.76 11.52
N LYS A 41 11.36 -15.24 12.59
CA LYS A 41 12.68 -15.61 13.11
C LYS A 41 12.76 -17.09 13.41
N ARG A 42 11.88 -17.60 14.29
CA ARG A 42 11.80 -19.03 14.63
C ARG A 42 11.58 -19.91 13.41
N THR A 43 10.73 -19.48 12.48
CA THR A 43 10.48 -20.23 11.24
C THR A 43 11.73 -20.31 10.36
N LYS A 44 12.45 -19.19 10.18
CA LYS A 44 13.67 -19.14 9.35
C LYS A 44 14.79 -19.96 9.98
N GLU A 45 14.95 -19.88 11.30
CA GLU A 45 15.92 -20.67 12.08
C GLU A 45 15.60 -22.16 12.05
N ALA A 46 14.33 -22.57 12.17
CA ALA A 46 13.91 -23.97 12.08
C ALA A 46 14.15 -24.59 10.69
N LEU A 47 14.16 -23.76 9.64
CA LEU A 47 14.51 -24.16 8.28
C LEU A 47 16.03 -24.13 8.02
N GLY A 48 16.86 -23.87 9.04
CA GLY A 48 18.31 -23.81 8.94
C GLY A 48 18.86 -22.50 8.34
N GLY A 49 18.02 -21.46 8.24
CA GLY A 49 18.42 -20.15 7.73
C GLY A 49 18.85 -19.18 8.83
N VAL A 50 19.56 -18.13 8.43
CA VAL A 50 19.94 -17.02 9.33
C VAL A 50 18.90 -15.90 9.23
N PHE A 51 18.41 -15.43 10.38
CA PHE A 51 17.55 -14.26 10.48
C PHE A 51 18.37 -12.97 10.47
N SER A 52 17.94 -12.00 9.68
CA SER A 52 18.42 -10.61 9.72
C SER A 52 17.19 -9.71 9.78
N LEU A 53 17.20 -8.82 10.77
CA LEU A 53 16.14 -7.83 10.95
C LEU A 53 16.10 -6.87 9.76
N GLU A 54 17.26 -6.41 9.31
CA GLU A 54 17.41 -5.46 8.20
C GLU A 54 16.84 -6.04 6.90
N GLU A 55 17.13 -7.31 6.59
CA GLU A 55 16.58 -7.97 5.40
C GLU A 55 15.05 -8.03 5.42
N VAL A 56 14.47 -8.33 6.58
CA VAL A 56 13.02 -8.49 6.72
C VAL A 56 12.32 -7.14 6.69
N ILE A 57 12.85 -6.13 7.37
CA ILE A 57 12.39 -4.74 7.30
C ILE A 57 12.43 -4.25 5.84
N GLN A 58 13.56 -4.43 5.15
CA GLN A 58 13.70 -4.00 3.76
C GLN A 58 12.69 -4.68 2.84
N LYS A 59 12.46 -5.99 3.02
CA LYS A 59 11.48 -6.74 2.22
C LYS A 59 10.04 -6.27 2.47
N ASP A 60 9.69 -5.98 3.71
CA ASP A 60 8.37 -5.44 4.06
C ASP A 60 8.19 -4.03 3.48
N ILE A 61 9.20 -3.15 3.60
CA ILE A 61 9.21 -1.81 2.98
C ILE A 61 9.04 -1.91 1.45
N GLU A 62 9.76 -2.82 0.79
CA GLU A 62 9.64 -3.02 -0.65
C GLU A 62 8.25 -3.50 -1.06
N LYS A 63 7.59 -4.31 -0.23
CA LYS A 63 6.21 -4.72 -0.46
C LYS A 63 5.28 -3.51 -0.43
N VAL A 64 5.41 -2.65 0.58
CA VAL A 64 4.58 -1.44 0.69
C VAL A 64 4.88 -0.46 -0.45
N LYS A 65 6.14 -0.27 -0.84
CA LYS A 65 6.53 0.54 -2.01
C LYS A 65 5.90 0.03 -3.31
N ARG A 66 5.80 -1.28 -3.50
CA ARG A 66 5.10 -1.87 -4.66
C ARG A 66 3.59 -1.60 -4.62
N GLU A 67 2.98 -1.55 -3.44
CA GLU A 67 1.57 -1.19 -3.27
C GLU A 67 1.33 0.30 -3.58
N ILE A 68 2.18 1.19 -3.05
CA ILE A 68 2.16 2.63 -3.38
C ILE A 68 2.22 2.85 -4.88
N LYS A 69 3.20 2.22 -5.55
CA LYS A 69 3.35 2.35 -7.01
C LYS A 69 2.08 1.95 -7.77
N LYS A 70 1.42 0.85 -7.38
CA LYS A 70 0.15 0.45 -8.00
C LYS A 70 -0.95 1.49 -7.82
N ILE A 71 -1.03 2.11 -6.64
CA ILE A 71 -2.00 3.17 -6.35
C ILE A 71 -1.68 4.43 -7.16
N GLU A 72 -0.41 4.79 -7.28
CA GLU A 72 0.07 5.90 -8.12
C GLU A 72 -0.25 5.67 -9.60
N ASP A 73 -0.02 4.46 -10.12
CA ASP A 73 -0.38 4.08 -11.50
C ASP A 73 -1.89 4.23 -11.74
N ILE A 74 -2.73 3.75 -10.79
CA ILE A 74 -4.19 3.89 -10.87
C ILE A 74 -4.61 5.37 -10.80
N LYS A 75 -4.00 6.15 -9.91
CA LYS A 75 -4.24 7.59 -9.79
C LYS A 75 -3.91 8.31 -11.10
N HIS A 76 -2.77 7.98 -11.71
CA HIS A 76 -2.35 8.53 -12.99
C HIS A 76 -3.35 8.17 -14.11
N ASP A 77 -3.78 6.91 -14.20
CA ASP A 77 -4.76 6.49 -15.21
C ASP A 77 -6.13 7.19 -15.06
N ILE A 78 -6.56 7.45 -13.81
CA ILE A 78 -7.77 8.21 -13.51
C ILE A 78 -7.57 9.68 -13.87
N ASP A 79 -6.40 10.26 -13.59
CA ASP A 79 -6.07 11.66 -13.86
C ASP A 79 -5.86 11.96 -15.35
N GLU A 80 -5.46 10.99 -16.15
CA GLU A 80 -5.40 11.12 -17.61
C GLU A 80 -6.72 10.78 -18.31
N GLY A 81 -7.75 10.37 -17.55
CA GLY A 81 -9.05 9.98 -18.10
C GLY A 81 -9.01 8.70 -18.94
N ARG A 82 -7.92 7.93 -18.87
CA ARG A 82 -7.73 6.65 -19.58
C ARG A 82 -8.51 5.51 -18.90
N ASN A 83 -8.80 5.63 -17.61
CA ASN A 83 -9.59 4.65 -16.87
C ASN A 83 -11.09 4.99 -16.83
N ARG A 84 -11.94 4.09 -17.34
CA ARG A 84 -13.35 4.06 -16.93
C ARG A 84 -13.35 3.70 -15.44
N LEU A 85 -14.06 4.47 -14.60
CA LEU A 85 -14.23 4.30 -13.14
C LEU A 85 -14.52 2.86 -12.62
N LEU A 86 -14.76 1.91 -13.53
CA LEU A 86 -15.07 0.49 -13.32
C LEU A 86 -13.85 -0.41 -13.05
N LEU A 87 -12.61 0.07 -13.18
CA LEU A 87 -11.40 -0.77 -13.05
C LEU A 87 -10.61 -0.57 -11.74
N VAL A 88 -11.13 0.22 -10.79
CA VAL A 88 -10.50 0.33 -9.47
C VAL A 88 -10.58 -1.03 -8.76
N PRO A 89 -9.44 -1.67 -8.42
CA PRO A 89 -9.43 -2.97 -7.76
C PRO A 89 -10.28 -3.01 -6.50
N ASN A 90 -10.97 -4.12 -6.24
CA ASN A 90 -11.90 -4.27 -5.11
C ASN A 90 -11.27 -3.90 -3.75
N TYR A 91 -9.98 -4.20 -3.52
CA TYR A 91 -9.34 -3.86 -2.25
C TYR A 91 -9.25 -2.35 -2.03
N ILE A 92 -9.04 -1.57 -3.10
CA ILE A 92 -9.06 -0.10 -3.03
C ILE A 92 -10.49 0.39 -2.79
N GLN A 93 -11.48 -0.21 -3.46
CA GLN A 93 -12.88 0.13 -3.22
C GLN A 93 -13.31 -0.12 -1.77
N LEU A 94 -12.84 -1.20 -1.14
CA LEU A 94 -13.10 -1.51 0.27
C LEU A 94 -12.47 -0.46 1.20
N CYS A 95 -11.18 -0.13 1.01
CA CYS A 95 -10.51 0.93 1.77
C CYS A 95 -11.22 2.29 1.66
N LEU A 96 -11.76 2.61 0.47
CA LEU A 96 -12.46 3.86 0.22
C LEU A 96 -13.89 3.91 0.76
N THR A 97 -14.54 2.76 0.94
CA THR A 97 -15.94 2.68 1.38
C THR A 97 -16.09 2.34 2.87
N GLY A 98 -14.98 2.07 3.57
CA GLY A 98 -14.98 1.77 5.01
C GLY A 98 -15.72 0.47 5.37
N LYS A 99 -15.83 -0.47 4.43
CA LYS A 99 -16.44 -1.79 4.61
C LYS A 99 -15.41 -2.90 4.58
#